data_AF-A0A7S0CAJ3-F1
#
_entry.id   AF-A0A7S0CAJ3-F1
#
_cell.length_a   1.000
_cell.length_b   1.000
_cell.length_c   1.000
_cell.angle_alpha   90.00
_cell.angle_beta   90.00
_cell.angle_gamma   90.00
#
_symmetry.space_group_name_H-M   'P 1'
#
loop_
_entity.id
_entity.type
_entity.pdbx_description
1 polymer ?
#
loop_
_entity_poly.entity_id
_entity_poly.type
_entity_poly.pdbx_seq_one_letter_code
_entity_poly.pdbx_strand_id
1 'polypeptide(L)'
;CTSSSPFQDKGRSFSVKHTDGSVGNVDVTFTSTCEMVVENHNHMALTAAKVNETLNLNLGIRILNPMNRKLRTFIRVIVKSVIPLAKVIGYLWKVIPLRVRYHAAMLLWKIYLFLHKLTLGRLTGLHRDCSLEYHALTTMAYWSRYMPMTLGLMRFSLNQLQVYHPPSNGIEVTKVFHETTGVFLGVFLRIKNNDKDWRKRGGPRRVIFWIYGGAYLSGDIEGNLGIAEKYARECNCDVFMAQHRLLPEHDLEDAINDIYDAYHHIVTICLVSPLCIQLLGISSGGGLAVLLMQRLAKEGHYAQKNGMQVIESEEVKLNKMPLGAVLMNP
;
A
#
# COMPACT_ATOMS: atom_id res chain seq x y z
N CYS A 1 -4.89 -4.31 -28.22
CA CYS A 1 -3.94 -5.43 -28.15
C CYS A 1 -4.41 -6.41 -27.09
N THR A 2 -5.22 -7.36 -27.53
CA THR A 2 -5.86 -8.41 -26.74
C THR A 2 -5.03 -9.67 -26.86
N SER A 3 -4.42 -10.12 -25.77
CA SER A 3 -3.97 -11.50 -25.61
C SER A 3 -4.19 -11.91 -24.15
N SER A 4 -5.41 -12.32 -23.85
CA SER A 4 -5.74 -13.03 -22.62
C SER A 4 -5.40 -14.51 -22.83
N SER A 5 -4.28 -14.99 -22.27
CA SER A 5 -4.18 -16.41 -21.93
C SER A 5 -4.80 -16.59 -20.53
N PRO A 6 -5.67 -17.60 -20.34
CA PRO A 6 -6.19 -17.90 -19.01
C PRO A 6 -5.07 -18.57 -18.21
N PHE A 7 -4.64 -17.93 -17.11
CA PHE A 7 -3.90 -18.63 -16.07
C PHE A 7 -4.86 -19.67 -15.47
N GLN A 8 -4.73 -20.92 -15.93
CA GLN A 8 -5.31 -22.07 -15.23
C GLN A 8 -4.60 -22.18 -13.88
N ASP A 9 -5.37 -22.03 -12.81
CA ASP A 9 -4.97 -22.38 -11.46
C ASP A 9 -4.76 -23.89 -11.38
N LYS A 10 -3.52 -24.31 -11.64
CA LYS A 10 -3.03 -25.60 -11.17
C LYS A 10 -2.34 -25.28 -9.87
N GLY A 11 -3.00 -25.53 -8.74
CA GLY A 11 -2.35 -25.56 -7.44
C GLY A 11 -1.10 -26.42 -7.54
N ARG A 12 0.06 -25.77 -7.65
CA ARG A 12 1.34 -26.46 -7.70
C ARG A 12 1.78 -26.59 -6.26
N SER A 13 1.61 -27.80 -5.71
CA SER A 13 2.36 -28.22 -4.53
C SER A 13 3.84 -28.23 -4.91
N PHE A 14 4.63 -27.34 -4.33
CA PHE A 14 6.08 -27.38 -4.49
C PHE A 14 6.65 -28.29 -3.41
N SER A 15 7.17 -29.46 -3.83
CA SER A 15 7.89 -30.35 -2.93
C SER A 15 9.30 -29.80 -2.74
N VAL A 16 9.59 -29.27 -1.55
CA VAL A 16 10.95 -28.85 -1.19
C VAL A 16 11.63 -30.01 -0.48
N LYS A 17 12.75 -30.47 -1.03
CA LYS A 17 13.63 -31.44 -0.37
C LYS A 17 14.47 -30.68 0.67
N HIS A 18 14.27 -31.00 1.94
CA HIS A 18 15.14 -30.52 3.01
C HIS A 18 16.50 -31.23 2.94
N THR A 19 17.54 -30.61 3.50
CA THR A 19 18.92 -31.13 3.51
C THR A 19 19.08 -32.44 4.28
N ASP A 20 18.07 -32.84 5.06
CA ASP A 20 17.99 -34.12 5.78
C ASP A 20 17.23 -35.22 5.00
N GLY A 21 16.79 -34.94 3.77
CA GLY A 21 16.05 -35.88 2.93
C GLY A 21 14.55 -35.93 3.19
N SER A 22 14.04 -35.18 4.16
CA SER A 22 12.59 -35.06 4.39
C SER A 22 11.93 -34.20 3.31
N VAL A 23 10.73 -34.60 2.89
CA VAL A 23 9.91 -33.86 1.91
C VAL A 23 8.78 -33.19 2.67
N GLY A 24 8.87 -31.87 2.81
CA GLY A 24 7.81 -31.03 3.38
C GLY A 24 7.02 -30.35 2.27
N ASN A 25 5.68 -30.35 2.39
CA ASN A 25 4.83 -29.51 1.55
C ASN A 25 4.71 -28.12 2.20
N VAL A 26 5.07 -27.07 1.49
CA VAL A 26 4.84 -25.68 1.91
C VAL A 26 3.60 -25.18 1.18
N ASP A 27 2.52 -24.99 1.92
CA ASP A 27 1.29 -24.37 1.40
C ASP A 27 1.45 -22.86 1.36
N VAL A 28 1.68 -22.31 0.17
CA VAL A 28 1.62 -20.87 -0.08
C VAL A 28 0.14 -20.47 -0.12
N THR A 29 -0.37 -19.99 1.01
CA THR A 29 -1.76 -19.53 1.11
C THR A 29 -1.83 -18.04 0.76
N PHE A 30 -2.39 -17.71 -0.40
CA PHE A 30 -2.73 -16.32 -0.74
C PHE A 30 -4.04 -15.96 -0.03
N THR A 31 -3.98 -15.54 1.24
CA THR A 31 -5.15 -14.98 1.92
C THR A 31 -5.30 -13.51 1.53
N SER A 32 -6.10 -13.26 0.50
CA SER A 32 -6.77 -11.97 0.33
C SER A 32 -7.69 -11.78 1.54
N THR A 33 -7.52 -10.70 2.32
CA THR A 33 -8.44 -10.34 3.40
C THR A 33 -9.81 -9.85 2.90
N CYS A 34 -10.16 -10.08 1.63
CA CYS A 34 -11.53 -10.41 1.28
C CYS A 34 -11.69 -11.94 1.40
N GLU A 35 -11.91 -12.43 2.61
CA GLU A 35 -12.80 -13.59 2.75
C GLU A 35 -14.19 -13.10 2.33
N MET A 36 -14.46 -13.13 1.02
CA MET A 36 -15.79 -13.56 0.64
C MET A 36 -15.82 -15.02 1.06
N VAL A 37 -16.45 -15.29 2.20
CA VAL A 37 -16.95 -16.62 2.52
C VAL A 37 -17.84 -17.00 1.34
N VAL A 38 -17.26 -17.65 0.34
CA VAL A 38 -18.03 -18.43 -0.61
C VAL A 38 -18.40 -19.67 0.18
N GLU A 39 -19.47 -19.54 0.97
CA GLU A 39 -20.20 -20.68 1.45
C GLU A 39 -20.40 -21.60 0.24
N ASN A 40 -19.97 -22.86 0.40
CA ASN A 40 -20.13 -23.90 -0.59
C ASN A 40 -21.63 -24.10 -0.83
N HIS A 41 -22.18 -23.29 -1.73
CA HIS A 41 -23.47 -23.43 -2.33
C HIS A 41 -23.21 -23.66 -3.80
N ASN A 42 -23.84 -24.70 -4.36
CA ASN A 42 -23.76 -25.16 -5.74
C ASN A 42 -24.05 -24.04 -6.77
N HIS A 43 -23.17 -23.07 -6.92
CA HIS A 43 -23.27 -21.99 -7.87
C HIS A 43 -22.20 -22.21 -8.94
N MET A 44 -22.66 -22.52 -10.16
CA MET A 44 -21.86 -22.53 -11.37
C MET A 44 -20.89 -21.33 -11.35
N ALA A 45 -19.59 -21.60 -11.41
CA ALA A 45 -18.57 -20.57 -11.48
C ALA A 45 -18.88 -19.63 -12.66
N LEU A 46 -19.32 -18.41 -12.34
CA LEU A 46 -19.63 -17.38 -13.33
C LEU A 46 -18.32 -17.00 -14.03
N THR A 47 -18.30 -17.09 -15.36
CA THR A 47 -17.17 -16.61 -16.15
C THR A 47 -16.95 -15.11 -15.93
N ALA A 48 -15.69 -14.65 -16.02
CA ALA A 48 -15.34 -13.23 -15.85
C ALA A 48 -16.17 -12.29 -16.75
N ALA A 49 -16.60 -12.77 -17.93
CA ALA A 49 -17.51 -12.05 -18.82
C ALA A 49 -18.91 -11.83 -18.18
N LYS A 50 -19.51 -12.87 -17.59
CA LYS A 50 -20.79 -12.76 -16.88
C LYS A 50 -20.68 -11.90 -15.63
N VAL A 51 -19.56 -11.97 -14.91
CA VAL A 51 -19.30 -11.06 -13.78
C VAL A 51 -19.23 -9.61 -14.28
N ASN A 52 -18.50 -9.34 -15.36
CA ASN A 52 -18.41 -8.00 -15.94
C ASN A 52 -19.77 -7.45 -16.42
N GLU A 53 -20.67 -8.31 -16.94
CA GLU A 53 -22.04 -7.91 -17.29
C GLU A 53 -22.86 -7.51 -16.06
N THR A 54 -22.59 -8.09 -14.89
CA THR A 54 -23.25 -7.72 -13.62
C THR A 54 -22.64 -6.48 -12.94
N LEU A 55 -21.41 -6.09 -13.32
CA LEU A 55 -20.73 -4.95 -12.69
C LEU A 55 -21.41 -3.64 -13.07
N ASN A 56 -21.82 -2.88 -12.05
CA ASN A 56 -22.43 -1.57 -12.22
C ASN A 56 -21.36 -0.51 -12.54
N LEU A 57 -20.78 -0.54 -13.75
CA LEU A 57 -19.66 0.31 -14.14
C LEU A 57 -19.99 1.82 -14.17
N ASN A 58 -21.27 2.17 -14.27
CA ASN A 58 -21.77 3.55 -14.12
C ASN A 58 -22.32 3.84 -12.72
N LEU A 59 -22.16 2.90 -11.78
CA LEU A 59 -22.60 3.00 -10.38
C LEU A 59 -24.07 3.41 -10.26
N GLY A 60 -24.94 3.04 -11.21
CA GLY A 60 -26.36 3.38 -11.22
C GLY A 60 -26.64 4.86 -11.53
N ILE A 61 -25.61 5.67 -11.78
CA ILE A 61 -25.72 7.10 -12.05
C ILE A 61 -26.08 7.28 -13.53
N ARG A 62 -27.37 7.53 -13.79
CA ARG A 62 -27.90 7.75 -15.15
C ARG A 62 -27.68 9.17 -15.67
N ILE A 63 -27.51 10.13 -14.76
CA ILE A 63 -27.34 11.55 -15.06
C ILE A 63 -25.85 11.83 -15.31
N LEU A 64 -25.55 12.65 -16.32
CA LEU A 64 -24.18 12.99 -16.72
C LEU A 64 -23.36 11.72 -17.02
N ASN A 65 -23.65 11.01 -18.12
CA ASN A 65 -22.90 9.80 -18.48
C ASN A 65 -21.47 10.18 -18.95
N PRO A 66 -20.40 9.60 -18.37
CA PRO A 66 -19.01 9.93 -18.73
C PRO A 66 -18.71 9.56 -20.18
N MET A 67 -19.41 8.58 -20.76
CA MET A 67 -19.28 8.18 -22.16
C MET A 67 -19.75 9.26 -23.16
N ASN A 68 -20.51 10.26 -22.72
CA ASN A 68 -20.90 11.38 -23.58
C ASN A 68 -19.69 12.31 -23.82
N ARG A 69 -19.13 12.25 -25.04
CA ARG A 69 -17.93 13.00 -25.43
C ARG A 69 -18.12 14.52 -25.37
N LYS A 70 -19.28 15.05 -25.77
CA LYS A 70 -19.55 16.51 -25.76
C LYS A 70 -19.58 17.03 -24.32
N LEU A 71 -20.33 16.34 -23.46
CA LEU A 71 -20.42 16.65 -22.03
C LEU A 71 -19.07 16.56 -21.35
N ARG A 72 -18.31 15.49 -21.61
CA ARG A 72 -16.97 15.30 -21.04
C ARG A 72 -16.02 16.42 -21.44
N THR A 73 -16.03 16.84 -22.70
CA THR A 73 -15.19 17.95 -23.18
C THR A 73 -15.59 19.27 -22.51
N PHE A 74 -16.89 19.56 -22.43
CA PHE A 74 -17.39 20.76 -21.76
C PHE A 74 -16.98 20.83 -20.29
N ILE A 75 -17.22 19.76 -19.51
CA ILE A 75 -16.82 19.69 -18.10
C ILE A 75 -15.29 19.82 -17.95
N ARG A 76 -14.51 19.20 -18.84
CA ARG A 76 -13.04 19.32 -18.80
C ARG A 76 -12.56 20.74 -19.00
N VAL A 77 -13.20 21.54 -19.86
CA VAL A 77 -12.83 22.96 -20.05
C VAL A 77 -13.07 23.74 -18.75
N ILE A 78 -14.24 23.56 -18.13
CA ILE A 78 -14.58 24.18 -16.84
C ILE A 78 -13.60 23.74 -15.74
N VAL A 79 -13.35 22.43 -15.61
CA VAL A 79 -12.42 21.94 -14.58
C VAL A 79 -11.02 22.50 -14.81
N LYS A 80 -10.54 22.55 -16.06
CA LYS A 80 -9.23 23.12 -16.40
C LYS A 80 -9.10 24.59 -15.98
N SER A 81 -10.15 25.40 -16.12
CA SER A 81 -10.11 26.81 -15.68
C SER A 81 -10.05 26.95 -14.16
N VAL A 82 -10.47 25.94 -13.39
CA VAL A 82 -10.44 25.95 -11.92
C VAL A 82 -9.13 25.39 -11.35
N ILE A 83 -8.35 24.61 -12.12
CA ILE A 83 -7.09 24.00 -11.65
C ILE A 83 -6.12 25.02 -11.00
N PRO A 84 -5.87 26.22 -11.56
CA PRO A 84 -4.98 27.20 -10.92
C PRO A 84 -5.46 27.60 -9.52
N LEU A 85 -6.76 27.84 -9.36
CA LEU A 85 -7.37 28.14 -8.07
C LEU A 85 -7.26 26.96 -7.10
N ALA A 86 -7.45 25.73 -7.58
CA ALA A 86 -7.30 24.53 -6.78
C ALA A 86 -5.88 24.36 -6.22
N LYS A 87 -4.84 24.79 -6.95
CA LYS A 87 -3.46 24.81 -6.44
C LYS A 87 -3.29 25.79 -5.28
N VAL A 88 -3.87 26.99 -5.39
CA VAL A 88 -3.85 28.00 -4.32
C VAL A 88 -4.57 27.48 -3.08
N ILE A 89 -5.77 26.91 -3.26
CA ILE A 89 -6.53 26.28 -2.18
C ILE A 89 -5.73 25.14 -1.53
N GLY A 90 -5.09 24.28 -2.33
CA GLY A 90 -4.25 23.20 -1.82
C GLY A 90 -3.05 23.69 -1.02
N TYR A 91 -2.41 24.80 -1.45
CA TYR A 91 -1.34 25.43 -0.69
C TYR A 91 -1.84 25.97 0.65
N LEU A 92 -2.93 26.75 0.63
CA LEU A 92 -3.55 27.27 1.86
C LEU A 92 -3.98 26.15 2.80
N TRP A 93 -4.52 25.06 2.26
CA TRP A 93 -4.90 23.88 3.03
C TRP A 93 -3.70 23.28 3.78
N LYS A 94 -2.51 23.21 3.16
CA LYS A 94 -1.31 22.69 3.84
C LYS A 94 -0.84 23.56 5.00
N VAL A 95 -1.09 24.87 4.96
CA VAL A 95 -0.74 25.80 6.05
C VAL A 95 -1.63 25.56 7.29
N ILE A 96 -2.84 25.04 7.10
CA ILE A 96 -3.77 24.77 8.20
C ILE A 96 -3.23 23.63 9.08
N PRO A 97 -3.23 23.78 10.43
CA PRO A 97 -2.80 22.73 11.34
C PRO A 97 -3.53 21.40 11.10
N LEU A 98 -2.80 20.28 11.20
CA LEU A 98 -3.33 18.95 10.86
C LEU A 98 -4.60 18.59 11.64
N ARG A 99 -4.68 18.95 12.92
CA ARG A 99 -5.87 18.72 13.76
C ARG A 99 -7.11 19.44 13.24
N VAL A 100 -6.95 20.67 12.78
CA VAL A 100 -8.06 21.46 12.21
C VAL A 100 -8.51 20.84 10.89
N ARG A 101 -7.55 20.45 10.03
CA ARG A 101 -7.85 19.72 8.79
C ARG A 101 -8.61 18.42 9.05
N TYR A 102 -8.19 17.63 10.04
CA TYR A 102 -8.86 16.38 10.43
C TYR A 102 -10.31 16.63 10.83
N HIS A 103 -10.55 17.55 11.78
CA HIS A 103 -11.92 17.82 12.23
C HIS A 103 -12.82 18.36 11.12
N ALA A 104 -12.29 19.25 10.27
CA ALA A 104 -13.01 19.76 9.11
C ALA A 104 -13.35 18.62 8.11
N ALA A 105 -12.37 17.79 7.76
CA ALA A 105 -12.57 16.65 6.85
C ALA A 105 -13.58 15.64 7.39
N MET A 106 -13.50 15.30 8.69
CA MET A 106 -14.43 14.37 9.32
C MET A 106 -15.84 14.95 9.44
N LEU A 107 -15.99 16.25 9.68
CA LEU A 107 -17.29 16.91 9.69
C LEU A 107 -17.93 16.88 8.29
N LEU A 108 -17.16 17.27 7.26
CA LEU A 108 -17.62 17.22 5.87
C LEU A 108 -17.98 15.80 5.45
N TRP A 109 -17.18 14.81 5.83
CA TRP A 109 -17.48 13.40 5.58
C TRP A 109 -18.79 12.96 6.24
N LYS A 110 -19.03 13.32 7.51
CA LYS A 110 -20.27 12.98 8.22
C LYS A 110 -21.50 13.61 7.54
N ILE A 111 -21.41 14.88 7.15
CA ILE A 111 -22.48 15.57 6.42
C ILE A 111 -22.73 14.87 5.08
N TYR A 112 -21.67 14.61 4.31
CA TYR A 112 -21.76 13.94 3.02
C TYR A 112 -22.37 12.53 3.14
N LEU A 113 -21.87 11.71 4.07
CA LEU A 113 -22.35 10.35 4.27
C LEU A 113 -23.84 10.34 4.68
N PHE A 114 -24.26 11.30 5.51
CA PHE A 114 -25.67 11.47 5.87
C PHE A 114 -26.54 11.81 4.65
N LEU A 115 -26.13 12.80 3.84
CA LEU A 115 -26.85 13.17 2.62
C LEU A 115 -26.86 12.04 1.59
N HIS A 116 -25.75 11.34 1.43
CA HIS A 116 -25.62 10.19 0.55
C HIS A 116 -26.56 9.07 0.97
N LYS A 117 -26.63 8.77 2.27
CA LYS A 117 -27.57 7.78 2.83
C LYS A 117 -29.02 8.11 2.50
N LEU A 118 -29.43 9.38 2.60
CA LEU A 118 -30.79 9.82 2.32
C LEU A 118 -31.16 9.81 0.84
N THR A 119 -30.18 10.05 -0.04
CA THR A 119 -30.42 10.24 -1.47
C THR A 119 -30.13 8.99 -2.30
N LEU A 120 -28.91 8.49 -2.22
CA LEU A 120 -28.40 7.41 -3.07
C LEU A 120 -28.30 6.07 -2.34
N GLY A 121 -28.03 6.07 -1.02
CA GLY A 121 -27.89 4.86 -0.22
C GLY A 121 -26.94 3.84 -0.84
N ARG A 122 -27.39 2.58 -0.96
CA ARG A 122 -26.63 1.48 -1.59
C ARG A 122 -26.94 1.29 -3.08
N LEU A 123 -27.50 2.31 -3.74
CA LEU A 123 -27.81 2.24 -5.18
C LEU A 123 -26.57 2.41 -6.06
N THR A 124 -25.52 3.04 -5.54
CA THR A 124 -24.24 3.25 -6.24
C THR A 124 -23.26 2.11 -5.96
N GLY A 125 -21.95 2.24 -6.22
CA GLY A 125 -20.96 1.18 -5.94
C GLY A 125 -20.90 0.04 -6.97
N LEU A 126 -19.79 -0.70 -6.94
CA LEU A 126 -19.56 -1.85 -7.83
C LEU A 126 -20.38 -3.07 -7.42
N HIS A 127 -20.62 -3.26 -6.12
CA HIS A 127 -21.35 -4.38 -5.56
C HIS A 127 -22.32 -3.90 -4.47
N ARG A 128 -23.51 -4.51 -4.37
CA ARG A 128 -24.59 -4.08 -3.46
C ARG A 128 -24.34 -4.44 -1.99
N ASP A 129 -23.55 -5.47 -1.76
CA ASP A 129 -23.27 -5.99 -0.41
C ASP A 129 -22.13 -5.24 0.29
N CYS A 130 -21.54 -4.25 -0.38
CA CYS A 130 -20.53 -3.41 0.23
C CYS A 130 -21.13 -2.49 1.31
N SER A 131 -20.25 -1.96 2.17
CA SER A 131 -20.65 -1.02 3.21
C SER A 131 -21.18 0.29 2.61
N LEU A 132 -22.01 1.02 3.38
CA LEU A 132 -22.56 2.29 2.92
C LEU A 132 -21.44 3.31 2.60
N GLU A 133 -20.36 3.28 3.38
CA GLU A 133 -19.16 4.08 3.20
C GLU A 133 -18.50 3.78 1.86
N TYR A 134 -18.44 2.51 1.45
CA TYR A 134 -17.93 2.11 0.14
C TYR A 134 -18.78 2.69 -0.99
N HIS A 135 -20.12 2.62 -0.88
CA HIS A 135 -21.03 3.23 -1.84
C HIS A 135 -20.82 4.76 -1.91
N ALA A 136 -20.66 5.42 -0.78
CA ALA A 136 -20.39 6.85 -0.71
C ALA A 136 -19.03 7.22 -1.35
N LEU A 137 -17.95 6.51 -1.00
CA LEU A 137 -16.62 6.72 -1.58
C LEU A 137 -16.59 6.52 -3.09
N THR A 138 -17.20 5.44 -3.59
CA THR A 138 -17.26 5.16 -5.03
C THR A 138 -18.09 6.22 -5.79
N THR A 139 -19.15 6.74 -5.17
CA THR A 139 -19.94 7.84 -5.72
C THR A 139 -19.11 9.12 -5.83
N MET A 140 -18.35 9.46 -4.79
CA MET A 140 -17.45 10.61 -4.82
C MET A 140 -16.35 10.41 -5.88
N ALA A 141 -15.76 9.22 -5.93
CA ALA A 141 -14.72 8.87 -6.90
C ALA A 141 -15.23 8.84 -8.35
N TYR A 142 -16.52 8.60 -8.59
CA TYR A 142 -17.12 8.61 -9.93
C TYR A 142 -16.82 9.92 -10.69
N TRP A 143 -16.89 11.04 -9.99
CA TRP A 143 -16.66 12.36 -10.56
C TRP A 143 -15.21 12.60 -11.01
N SER A 144 -14.25 11.82 -10.48
CA SER A 144 -12.85 11.87 -10.94
C SER A 144 -12.71 11.54 -12.43
N ARG A 145 -13.68 10.82 -13.03
CA ARG A 145 -13.69 10.50 -14.47
C ARG A 145 -13.75 11.74 -15.37
N TYR A 146 -14.23 12.88 -14.86
CA TYR A 146 -14.27 14.15 -15.58
C TYR A 146 -13.07 15.04 -15.31
N MET A 147 -12.41 14.85 -14.16
CA MET A 147 -11.29 15.66 -13.76
C MET A 147 -10.00 15.11 -14.38
N PRO A 148 -9.18 15.94 -15.04
CA PRO A 148 -7.87 15.49 -15.48
C PRO A 148 -7.00 15.20 -14.24
N MET A 149 -6.68 13.94 -14.00
CA MET A 149 -5.75 13.54 -12.95
C MET A 149 -4.33 13.91 -13.35
N THR A 150 -3.86 15.05 -12.84
CA THR A 150 -2.47 15.49 -13.01
C THR A 150 -1.58 14.85 -11.96
N LEU A 151 -0.29 14.70 -12.27
CA LEU A 151 0.72 14.16 -11.33
C LEU A 151 0.75 14.94 -10.01
N GLY A 152 0.72 16.27 -10.08
CA GLY A 152 0.69 17.14 -8.89
C GLY A 152 -0.54 16.93 -8.02
N LEU A 153 -1.71 16.69 -8.63
CA LEU A 153 -2.95 16.42 -7.87
C LEU A 153 -2.91 15.04 -7.21
N MET A 154 -2.37 14.03 -7.88
CA MET A 154 -2.18 12.69 -7.29
C MET A 154 -1.27 12.76 -6.06
N ARG A 155 -0.10 13.39 -6.20
CA ARG A 155 0.87 13.58 -5.11
C ARG A 155 0.28 14.38 -3.95
N PHE A 156 -0.38 15.50 -4.25
CA PHE A 156 -1.06 16.30 -3.24
C PHE A 156 -2.09 15.48 -2.47
N SER A 157 -2.94 14.75 -3.18
CA SER A 157 -4.05 14.00 -2.58
C SER A 157 -3.55 12.88 -1.66
N LEU A 158 -2.55 12.11 -2.08
CA LEU A 158 -1.97 11.04 -1.23
C LEU A 158 -1.19 11.59 -0.03
N ASN A 159 -0.52 12.75 -0.17
CA ASN A 159 0.10 13.44 0.96
C ASN A 159 -0.94 13.86 2.03
N GLN A 160 -2.22 13.98 1.67
CA GLN A 160 -3.29 14.31 2.62
C GLN A 160 -3.86 13.11 3.37
N LEU A 161 -3.38 11.88 3.14
CA LEU A 161 -3.92 10.69 3.83
C LEU A 161 -3.81 10.77 5.36
N GLN A 162 -2.74 11.40 5.87
CA GLN A 162 -2.55 11.70 7.29
C GLN A 162 -3.66 12.58 7.88
N VAL A 163 -4.44 13.30 7.07
CA VAL A 163 -5.58 14.07 7.55
C VAL A 163 -6.63 13.13 8.11
N TYR A 164 -6.86 11.96 7.51
CA TYR A 164 -7.87 10.98 7.97
C TYR A 164 -7.35 10.11 9.13
N HIS A 165 -6.04 9.92 9.18
CA HIS A 165 -5.35 9.20 10.25
C HIS A 165 -4.18 10.05 10.75
N PRO A 166 -4.43 11.05 11.60
CA PRO A 166 -3.35 11.89 12.12
C PRO A 166 -2.46 11.08 13.07
N PRO A 167 -1.13 11.13 12.94
CA PRO A 167 -0.22 10.50 13.89
C PRO A 167 -0.41 11.11 15.28
N SER A 168 -0.26 10.29 16.32
CA SER A 168 -0.32 10.75 17.69
C SER A 168 0.91 11.58 18.07
N ASN A 169 0.78 12.39 19.12
CA ASN A 169 1.88 13.21 19.65
C ASN A 169 3.03 12.37 20.27
N GLY A 170 2.85 11.07 20.50
CA GLY A 170 3.79 10.23 21.23
C GLY A 170 4.73 9.39 20.36
N ILE A 171 4.69 9.55 19.04
CA ILE A 171 5.55 8.81 18.11
C ILE A 171 6.93 9.46 18.09
N GLU A 172 7.96 8.62 18.22
CA GLU A 172 9.33 9.01 17.91
C GLU A 172 9.62 8.64 16.45
N VAL A 173 9.90 9.65 15.62
CA VAL A 173 10.22 9.46 14.19
C VAL A 173 11.68 9.82 13.97
N THR A 174 12.49 8.83 13.62
CA THR A 174 13.92 9.00 13.33
C THR A 174 14.14 8.92 11.83
N LYS A 175 14.73 9.96 11.22
CA LYS A 175 15.15 9.91 9.81
C LYS A 175 16.41 9.07 9.68
N VAL A 176 16.43 8.22 8.66
CA VAL A 176 17.54 7.31 8.38
C VAL A 176 18.15 7.67 7.04
N PHE A 177 19.47 7.80 7.03
CA PHE A 177 20.27 8.12 5.85
C PHE A 177 21.32 7.04 5.66
N HIS A 178 21.68 6.78 4.41
CA HIS A 178 22.77 5.90 4.06
C HIS A 178 24.09 6.52 4.54
N GLU A 179 24.93 5.73 5.22
CA GLU A 179 26.11 6.21 5.94
C GLU A 179 27.15 6.85 5.01
N THR A 180 27.42 6.21 3.86
CA THR A 180 28.43 6.69 2.89
C THR A 180 27.88 7.73 1.91
N THR A 181 26.70 7.49 1.33
CA THR A 181 26.16 8.34 0.25
C THR A 181 25.34 9.52 0.77
N GLY A 182 24.91 9.51 2.04
CA GLY A 182 24.02 10.52 2.61
C GLY A 182 22.59 10.49 2.05
N VAL A 183 22.25 9.50 1.21
CA VAL A 183 20.92 9.36 0.61
C VAL A 183 19.89 9.07 1.70
N PHE A 184 18.74 9.74 1.64
CA PHE A 184 17.65 9.51 2.59
C PHE A 184 16.95 8.18 2.29
N LEU A 185 17.03 7.23 3.22
CA LEU A 185 16.48 5.88 3.07
C LEU A 185 15.04 5.77 3.57
N GLY A 186 14.65 6.64 4.51
CA GLY A 186 13.30 6.63 5.07
C GLY A 186 13.25 7.01 6.53
N VAL A 187 12.19 6.57 7.21
CA VAL A 187 11.99 6.86 8.63
C VAL A 187 11.76 5.61 9.46
N PHE A 188 12.35 5.61 10.64
CA PHE A 188 12.07 4.68 11.71
C PHE A 188 10.99 5.27 12.62
N LEU A 189 9.83 4.63 12.67
CA LEU A 189 8.77 4.94 13.64
C LEU A 189 8.94 4.03 14.84
N ARG A 190 9.18 4.66 15.99
CA ARG A 190 9.26 3.99 17.27
C ARG A 190 8.09 4.43 18.14
N ILE A 191 7.37 3.44 18.66
CA ILE A 191 6.29 3.67 19.61
C ILE A 191 6.78 3.38 21.01
N LYS A 192 6.63 4.36 21.90
CA LYS A 192 6.78 4.16 23.34
C LYS A 192 5.52 3.46 23.85
N ASN A 193 5.55 2.13 23.93
CA ASN A 193 4.45 1.35 24.51
C ASN A 193 4.85 0.87 25.91
N ASN A 194 4.52 1.63 26.95
CA ASN A 194 5.08 1.44 28.29
C ASN A 194 4.91 0.01 28.86
N ASP A 195 3.81 -0.67 28.56
CA ASP A 195 3.48 -1.99 29.12
C ASP A 195 3.80 -3.16 28.18
N LYS A 196 3.87 -2.92 26.87
CA LYS A 196 4.11 -3.97 25.86
C LYS A 196 5.49 -3.88 25.19
N ASP A 197 6.34 -2.93 25.57
CA ASP A 197 7.67 -2.76 24.96
C ASP A 197 8.45 -4.08 25.00
N TRP A 198 8.68 -4.66 23.82
CA TRP A 198 9.41 -5.91 23.67
C TRP A 198 10.84 -5.79 24.23
N ARG A 199 11.39 -4.57 24.27
CA ARG A 199 12.70 -4.25 24.85
C ARG A 199 12.76 -4.53 26.35
N LYS A 200 11.72 -4.13 27.09
CA LYS A 200 11.62 -4.37 28.54
C LYS A 200 11.46 -5.85 28.89
N ARG A 201 10.98 -6.65 27.94
CA ARG A 201 10.73 -8.08 28.09
C ARG A 201 11.86 -8.96 27.55
N GLY A 202 12.95 -8.37 27.04
CA GLY A 202 14.07 -9.10 26.44
C GLY A 202 13.72 -9.86 25.15
N GLY A 203 12.63 -9.49 24.47
CA GLY A 203 12.22 -10.14 23.22
C GLY A 203 13.01 -9.62 22.01
N PRO A 204 12.93 -10.30 20.85
CA PRO A 204 13.58 -9.82 19.63
C PRO A 204 12.88 -8.57 19.06
N ARG A 205 13.67 -7.68 18.45
CA ARG A 205 13.18 -6.47 17.78
C ARG A 205 12.36 -6.84 16.54
N ARG A 206 11.05 -6.63 16.60
CA ARG A 206 10.14 -6.81 15.45
C ARG A 206 9.96 -5.51 14.68
N VAL A 207 10.05 -5.59 13.35
CA VAL A 207 9.95 -4.43 12.45
C VAL A 207 9.00 -4.75 11.30
N ILE A 208 8.03 -3.87 11.05
CA ILE A 208 7.31 -3.84 9.77
C ILE A 208 8.12 -2.96 8.82
N PHE A 209 8.54 -3.50 7.69
CA PHE A 209 9.14 -2.75 6.59
C PHE A 209 8.04 -2.31 5.62
N TRP A 210 7.66 -1.04 5.74
CA TRP A 210 6.52 -0.44 5.08
C TRP A 210 6.90 0.23 3.77
N ILE A 211 6.24 -0.17 2.69
CA ILE A 211 6.39 0.39 1.35
C ILE A 211 5.04 0.98 0.94
N TYR A 212 4.98 2.31 0.93
CA TYR A 212 3.76 3.03 0.59
C TYR A 212 3.41 2.88 -0.91
N GLY A 213 2.12 3.04 -1.22
CA GLY A 213 1.59 3.00 -2.58
C GLY A 213 1.41 4.38 -3.20
N GLY A 214 1.08 4.37 -4.49
CA GLY A 214 0.68 5.56 -5.24
C GLY A 214 0.94 5.41 -6.74
N ALA A 215 0.72 4.21 -7.26
CA ALA A 215 0.95 3.82 -8.64
C ALA A 215 2.39 4.12 -9.14
N TYR A 216 3.38 4.08 -8.25
CA TYR A 216 4.78 4.50 -8.48
C TYR A 216 4.99 6.00 -8.79
N LEU A 217 3.90 6.76 -8.91
CA LEU A 217 3.88 8.16 -9.33
C LEU A 217 3.74 9.12 -8.14
N SER A 218 3.26 8.62 -7.01
CA SER A 218 2.81 9.40 -5.86
C SER A 218 2.90 8.59 -4.57
N GLY A 219 2.52 9.22 -3.46
CA GLY A 219 2.66 8.65 -2.13
C GLY A 219 3.93 9.17 -1.45
N ASP A 220 3.89 9.21 -0.13
CA ASP A 220 5.01 9.63 0.69
C ASP A 220 4.91 9.06 2.10
N ILE A 221 5.99 9.25 2.86
CA ILE A 221 6.08 8.92 4.27
C ILE A 221 5.00 9.65 5.07
N GLU A 222 4.87 10.97 4.89
CA GLU A 222 3.98 11.82 5.69
C GLU A 222 2.52 11.35 5.68
N GLY A 223 1.97 11.07 4.49
CA GLY A 223 0.60 10.62 4.31
C GLY A 223 0.32 9.26 4.93
N ASN A 224 1.35 8.43 5.13
CA ASN A 224 1.22 7.08 5.67
C ASN A 224 1.55 6.99 7.17
N LEU A 225 2.15 8.03 7.78
CA LEU A 225 2.63 8.02 9.16
C LEU A 225 1.59 7.52 10.17
N GLY A 226 0.37 8.06 10.15
CA GLY A 226 -0.63 7.72 11.16
C GLY A 226 -1.23 6.32 10.99
N ILE A 227 -1.29 5.80 9.76
CA ILE A 227 -1.71 4.41 9.53
C ILE A 227 -0.58 3.47 9.97
N ALA A 228 0.66 3.77 9.61
CA ALA A 228 1.83 3.00 10.05
C ALA A 228 1.94 2.96 11.58
N GLU A 229 1.67 4.08 12.26
CA GLU A 229 1.59 4.11 13.72
C GLU A 229 0.53 3.13 14.25
N LYS A 230 -0.67 3.14 13.67
CA LYS A 230 -1.76 2.26 14.10
C LYS A 230 -1.33 0.79 14.04
N TYR A 231 -0.75 0.37 12.91
CA TYR A 231 -0.23 -1.00 12.76
C TYR A 231 0.88 -1.31 13.76
N ALA A 232 1.82 -0.38 13.95
CA ALA A 232 2.91 -0.58 14.90
C ALA A 232 2.40 -0.73 16.35
N ARG A 233 1.33 -0.01 16.75
CA ARG A 233 0.67 -0.19 18.05
C ARG A 233 -0.03 -1.54 18.18
N GLU A 234 -0.80 -1.92 17.16
CA GLU A 234 -1.59 -3.16 17.15
C GLU A 234 -0.70 -4.41 17.12
N CYS A 235 0.36 -4.38 16.31
CA CYS A 235 1.33 -5.46 16.16
C CYS A 235 2.44 -5.44 17.24
N ASN A 236 2.50 -4.39 18.06
CA ASN A 236 3.55 -4.18 19.06
C ASN A 236 4.97 -4.33 18.49
N CYS A 237 5.22 -3.63 17.39
CA CYS A 237 6.48 -3.65 16.66
C CYS A 237 6.90 -2.22 16.30
N ASP A 238 8.15 -2.05 15.89
CA ASP A 238 8.57 -0.81 15.22
C ASP A 238 8.13 -0.85 13.73
N VAL A 239 8.10 0.31 13.06
CA VAL A 239 7.92 0.38 11.60
C VAL A 239 9.11 1.12 10.98
N PHE A 240 9.67 0.58 9.92
CA PHE A 240 10.53 1.33 9.01
C PHE A 240 9.75 1.64 7.74
N MET A 241 9.52 2.91 7.43
CA MET A 241 8.90 3.31 6.17
C MET A 241 9.97 3.73 5.17
N ALA A 242 10.09 2.96 4.09
CA ALA A 242 11.10 3.20 3.07
C ALA A 242 10.72 4.36 2.17
N GLN A 243 11.64 5.30 1.98
CA GLN A 243 11.53 6.32 0.96
C GLN A 243 12.00 5.73 -0.36
N HIS A 244 11.15 5.75 -1.38
CA HIS A 244 11.56 5.42 -2.74
C HIS A 244 11.28 6.58 -3.68
N ARG A 245 12.13 6.71 -4.69
CA ARG A 245 11.98 7.66 -5.78
C ARG A 245 10.74 7.34 -6.61
N LEU A 246 10.13 8.40 -7.14
CA LEU A 246 8.87 8.32 -7.87
C LEU A 246 9.09 8.55 -9.35
N LEU A 247 8.25 7.91 -10.15
CA LEU A 247 8.13 8.19 -11.58
C LEU A 247 7.37 9.51 -11.79
N PRO A 248 7.60 10.19 -12.94
CA PRO A 248 8.55 9.85 -14.01
C PRO A 248 9.95 10.47 -13.84
N GLU A 249 10.24 11.14 -12.72
CA GLU A 249 11.54 11.77 -12.47
C GLU A 249 12.67 10.74 -12.34
N HIS A 250 12.31 9.52 -11.94
CA HIS A 250 13.19 8.36 -11.82
C HIS A 250 12.51 7.13 -12.41
N ASP A 251 13.31 6.11 -12.74
CA ASP A 251 12.79 4.87 -13.33
C ASP A 251 12.34 3.86 -12.26
N LEU A 252 11.66 2.80 -12.67
CA LEU A 252 11.22 1.75 -11.74
C LEU A 252 12.41 1.06 -11.07
N GLU A 253 13.52 0.87 -11.79
CA GLU A 253 14.74 0.26 -11.24
C GLU A 253 15.32 1.09 -10.09
N ASP A 254 15.27 2.43 -10.21
CA ASP A 254 15.67 3.34 -9.13
C ASP A 254 14.84 3.11 -7.86
N ALA A 255 13.52 3.00 -8.01
CA ALA A 255 12.64 2.72 -6.88
C ALA A 255 12.93 1.35 -6.24
N ILE A 256 13.22 0.32 -7.04
CA ILE A 256 13.61 -1.00 -6.52
C ILE A 256 14.94 -0.92 -5.75
N ASN A 257 15.92 -0.19 -6.28
CA ASN A 257 17.21 0.04 -5.61
C ASN A 257 17.04 0.75 -4.28
N ASP A 258 16.21 1.81 -4.21
CA ASP A 258 15.97 2.53 -2.96
C ASP A 258 15.35 1.63 -1.88
N ILE A 259 14.39 0.77 -2.28
CA ILE A 259 13.76 -0.20 -1.38
C ILE A 259 14.77 -1.28 -0.94
N TYR A 260 15.63 -1.73 -1.85
CA TYR A 260 16.69 -2.68 -1.53
C TYR A 260 17.70 -2.09 -0.53
N ASP A 261 18.18 -0.87 -0.77
CA ASP A 261 19.14 -0.18 0.11
C ASP A 261 18.54 0.06 1.50
N ALA A 262 17.26 0.45 1.55
CA ALA A 262 16.53 0.60 2.81
C ALA A 262 16.39 -0.73 3.57
N TYR A 263 16.05 -1.82 2.89
CA TYR A 263 15.99 -3.15 3.49
C TYR A 263 17.36 -3.60 4.00
N HIS A 264 18.38 -3.47 3.18
CA HIS A 264 19.75 -3.83 3.51
C HIS A 264 20.24 -3.05 4.73
N HIS A 265 19.97 -1.75 4.81
CA HIS A 265 20.31 -0.92 5.96
C HIS A 265 19.67 -1.43 7.27
N ILE A 266 18.41 -1.86 7.24
CA ILE A 266 17.74 -2.42 8.43
C ILE A 266 18.43 -3.70 8.90
N VAL A 267 18.84 -4.54 7.95
CA VAL A 267 19.49 -5.82 8.25
C VAL A 267 20.92 -5.61 8.76
N THR A 268 21.73 -4.80 8.04
CA THR A 268 23.18 -4.69 8.26
C THR A 268 23.59 -3.62 9.25
N ILE A 269 22.90 -2.49 9.28
CA ILE A 269 23.27 -1.37 10.16
C ILE A 269 22.40 -1.36 11.41
N CYS A 270 21.09 -1.54 11.26
CA CYS A 270 20.19 -1.63 12.41
C CYS A 270 20.22 -2.99 13.12
N LEU A 271 21.00 -3.95 12.59
CA LEU A 271 21.19 -5.31 13.11
C LEU A 271 19.87 -6.06 13.37
N VAL A 272 18.83 -5.78 12.57
CA VAL A 272 17.54 -6.45 12.72
C VAL A 272 17.60 -7.77 11.97
N SER A 273 17.42 -8.87 12.69
CA SER A 273 17.30 -10.20 12.07
C SER A 273 16.19 -10.20 11.01
N PRO A 274 16.45 -10.68 9.78
CA PRO A 274 15.41 -10.78 8.74
C PRO A 274 14.16 -11.58 9.16
N LEU A 275 14.33 -12.56 10.07
CA LEU A 275 13.23 -13.32 10.66
C LEU A 275 12.33 -12.49 11.60
N CYS A 276 12.72 -11.25 11.90
CA CYS A 276 11.93 -10.29 12.67
C CYS A 276 11.41 -9.14 11.80
N ILE A 277 11.62 -9.20 10.48
CA ILE A 277 11.15 -8.20 9.53
C ILE A 277 9.95 -8.74 8.77
N GLN A 278 8.84 -8.02 8.83
CA GLN A 278 7.64 -8.28 8.03
C GLN A 278 7.52 -7.22 6.94
N LEU A 279 7.50 -7.62 5.66
CA LEU A 279 7.21 -6.66 4.59
C LEU A 279 5.72 -6.29 4.61
N LEU A 280 5.43 -5.01 4.42
CA LEU A 280 4.09 -4.52 4.18
C LEU A 280 4.13 -3.57 2.99
N GLY A 281 3.47 -3.95 1.90
CA GLY A 281 3.37 -3.12 0.70
C GLY A 281 1.92 -2.78 0.39
N ILE A 282 1.63 -1.50 0.16
CA ILE A 282 0.29 -1.04 -0.24
C ILE A 282 0.27 -0.72 -1.73
N SER A 283 -0.67 -1.28 -2.47
CA SER A 283 -0.86 -1.02 -3.90
C SER A 283 0.44 -1.23 -4.70
N SER A 284 0.96 -0.21 -5.39
CA SER A 284 2.27 -0.26 -6.06
C SER A 284 3.43 -0.60 -5.12
N GLY A 285 3.33 -0.24 -3.83
CA GLY A 285 4.30 -0.66 -2.82
C GLY A 285 4.29 -2.17 -2.57
N GLY A 286 3.16 -2.84 -2.79
CA GLY A 286 3.09 -4.30 -2.83
C GLY A 286 3.86 -4.88 -4.03
N GLY A 287 3.76 -4.23 -5.19
CA GLY A 287 4.59 -4.57 -6.35
C GLY A 287 6.09 -4.45 -6.05
N LEU A 288 6.51 -3.34 -5.43
CA LEU A 288 7.90 -3.16 -4.98
C LEU A 288 8.33 -4.21 -3.94
N ALA A 289 7.46 -4.58 -3.01
CA ALA A 289 7.74 -5.64 -2.04
C ALA A 289 8.02 -7.00 -2.73
N VAL A 290 7.24 -7.34 -3.76
CA VAL A 290 7.45 -8.56 -4.56
C VAL A 290 8.75 -8.48 -5.33
N LEU A 291 9.05 -7.35 -5.96
CA LEU A 291 10.29 -7.15 -6.72
C LEU A 291 11.54 -7.23 -5.81
N LEU A 292 11.47 -6.66 -4.60
CA LEU A 292 12.50 -6.82 -3.58
C LEU A 292 12.72 -8.31 -3.25
N MET A 293 11.65 -9.04 -2.95
CA MET A 293 11.74 -10.47 -2.64
C MET A 293 12.34 -11.29 -3.78
N GLN A 294 11.97 -11.00 -5.03
CA GLN A 294 12.54 -11.66 -6.20
C GLN A 294 14.04 -11.39 -6.33
N ARG A 295 14.47 -10.14 -6.08
CA ARG A 295 15.88 -9.77 -6.09
C ARG A 295 16.67 -10.51 -4.99
N LEU A 296 16.18 -10.49 -3.75
CA LEU A 296 16.80 -11.20 -2.62
C LEU A 296 16.92 -12.70 -2.87
N ALA A 297 15.88 -13.32 -3.44
CA ALA A 297 15.89 -14.74 -3.80
C ALA A 297 16.95 -15.04 -4.86
N LYS A 298 17.06 -14.19 -5.90
CA LYS A 298 18.06 -14.34 -6.97
C LYS A 298 19.49 -14.23 -6.43
N GLU A 299 19.75 -13.27 -5.55
CA GLU A 299 21.05 -13.08 -4.90
C GLU A 299 21.40 -14.27 -3.98
N GLY A 300 20.42 -14.76 -3.21
CA GLY A 300 20.58 -15.95 -2.38
C GLY A 300 20.92 -17.20 -3.19
N HIS A 301 20.21 -17.44 -4.31
CA HIS A 301 20.50 -18.55 -5.23
C HIS A 301 21.88 -18.42 -5.87
N TYR A 302 22.29 -17.21 -6.26
CA TYR A 302 23.61 -16.97 -6.84
C TYR A 302 24.72 -17.26 -5.83
N ALA A 303 24.59 -16.81 -4.58
CA ALA A 303 25.55 -17.08 -3.51
C ALA A 303 25.69 -18.59 -3.25
N GLN A 304 24.55 -19.30 -3.16
CA GLN A 304 24.53 -20.75 -2.95
C GLN A 304 25.21 -21.51 -4.10
N LYS A 305 24.92 -21.15 -5.35
CA LYS A 305 25.48 -21.82 -6.53
C LYS A 305 27.00 -21.67 -6.63
N ASN A 306 27.54 -20.52 -6.22
CA ASN A 306 28.96 -20.22 -6.33
C ASN A 306 29.78 -20.64 -5.10
N GLY A 307 29.19 -21.42 -4.19
CA GLY A 307 29.89 -21.89 -2.99
C GLY A 307 30.38 -20.74 -2.10
N MET A 308 29.79 -19.55 -2.23
CA MET A 308 30.09 -18.43 -1.36
C MET A 308 29.58 -18.83 0.02
N GLN A 309 30.49 -19.25 0.90
CA GLN A 309 30.16 -19.47 2.30
C GLN A 309 29.63 -18.15 2.86
N VAL A 310 28.34 -18.12 3.13
CA VAL A 310 27.74 -17.10 3.99
C VAL A 310 28.37 -17.34 5.36
N ILE A 311 29.44 -16.62 5.66
CA ILE A 311 30.24 -16.82 6.88
C ILE A 311 29.29 -16.79 8.08
N GLU A 312 29.24 -17.91 8.81
CA GLU A 312 28.48 -18.09 10.04
C GLU A 312 29.20 -17.40 11.20
N SER A 313 29.31 -16.07 11.17
CA SER A 313 29.53 -15.29 12.38
C SER A 313 28.18 -14.83 12.91
N GLU A 314 27.98 -14.85 14.22
CA GLU A 314 26.71 -14.59 14.93
C GLU A 314 26.08 -13.20 14.69
N GLU A 315 26.62 -12.37 13.80
CA GLU A 315 26.09 -11.06 13.46
C GLU A 315 25.77 -10.96 11.96
N VAL A 316 24.47 -10.83 11.70
CA VAL A 316 23.81 -10.41 10.46
C VAL A 316 24.05 -11.25 9.20
N LYS A 317 23.03 -12.05 8.88
CA LYS A 317 22.90 -12.77 7.61
C LYS A 317 22.37 -11.82 6.53
N LEU A 318 23.26 -11.33 5.65
CA LEU A 318 22.94 -10.38 4.56
C LEU A 318 21.89 -10.89 3.54
N ASN A 319 21.73 -12.21 3.37
CA ASN A 319 20.92 -12.79 2.28
C ASN A 319 19.65 -13.51 2.74
N LYS A 320 19.13 -13.19 3.93
CA LYS A 320 17.90 -13.82 4.40
C LYS A 320 16.67 -13.05 3.95
N MET A 321 15.73 -13.80 3.40
CA MET A 321 14.37 -13.34 3.13
C MET A 321 13.75 -12.79 4.43
N PRO A 322 12.89 -11.76 4.33
CA PRO A 322 12.07 -11.34 5.45
C PRO A 322 11.16 -12.49 5.89
N LEU A 323 10.67 -12.42 7.13
CA LEU A 323 9.78 -13.45 7.71
C LEU A 323 8.57 -13.73 6.82
N GLY A 324 8.04 -12.70 6.18
CA GLY A 324 6.94 -12.79 5.24
C GLY A 324 6.59 -11.43 4.65
N ALA A 325 5.52 -11.40 3.85
CA ALA A 325 4.99 -10.17 3.26
C ALA A 325 3.46 -10.10 3.37
N VAL A 326 2.94 -8.90 3.63
CA VAL A 326 1.52 -8.55 3.51
C VAL A 326 1.38 -7.55 2.37
N LEU A 327 0.60 -7.93 1.36
CA LEU A 327 0.36 -7.10 0.17
C LEU A 327 -1.08 -6.60 0.21
N MET A 328 -1.26 -5.30 0.43
CA MET A 328 -2.58 -4.69 0.49
C MET A 328 -2.98 -4.16 -0.89
N ASN A 329 -4.19 -4.49 -1.33
CA ASN A 329 -4.80 -3.89 -2.52
C ASN A 329 -5.13 -2.40 -2.22
N PRO A 330 -5.07 -1.48 -3.21
CA PRO A 330 -5.56 -0.10 -3.13
C PRO A 330 -6.91 0.10 -2.45
#